data_AF-A0A554IY39-F1
#
_entry.id   AF-A0A554IY39-F1
#
_cell.length_a   1.000
_cell.length_b   1.000
_cell.length_c   1.000
_cell.angle_alpha   90.00
_cell.angle_beta   90.00
_cell.angle_gamma   90.00
#
_symmetry.space_group_name_H-M   'P 1'
#
loop_
_entity.id
_entity.type
_entity.pdbx_description
1 polymer ?
#
loop_
_entity_poly.entity_id
_entity_poly.type
_entity_poly.pdbx_seq_one_letter_code
_entity_poly.pdbx_strand_id
1 'polypeptide(L)'
;MRKAWRKAPIYKRSKRAVSAVRAFLTRHMKAEEVKIGKELNEKIFSRGYKKPPHKIQITAVKDGNIVRANLVGFAYKDVKEEPNLKELEKPKKEELIEKIEKEIKKEDKDEEDKKEVKGKT
;
A
#
# COMPACT_ATOMS: atom_id res chain seq x y z
N MET A 1 -20.13 -4.84 16.50
CA MET A 1 -18.93 -4.01 16.22
C MET A 1 -18.84 -2.74 17.09
N ARG A 2 -19.89 -1.90 17.15
CA ARG A 2 -19.89 -0.61 17.90
C ARG A 2 -19.29 -0.65 19.32
N LYS A 3 -19.67 -1.63 20.14
CA LYS A 3 -19.22 -1.76 21.54
C LYS A 3 -17.69 -1.84 21.67
N ALA A 4 -17.01 -2.42 20.67
CA ALA A 4 -15.56 -2.64 20.72
C ALA A 4 -14.76 -1.35 20.46
N TRP A 5 -15.11 -0.59 19.41
CA TRP A 5 -14.37 0.63 19.07
C TRP A 5 -14.83 1.88 19.82
N ARG A 6 -16.03 1.89 20.42
CA ARG A 6 -16.53 3.04 21.21
C ARG A 6 -15.65 3.35 22.42
N LYS A 7 -15.00 2.32 22.99
CA LYS A 7 -14.05 2.45 24.11
C LYS A 7 -12.74 3.12 23.72
N ALA A 8 -12.41 3.15 22.43
CA ALA A 8 -11.17 3.76 21.95
C ALA A 8 -11.35 5.28 21.75
N PRO A 9 -10.25 6.05 21.89
CA PRO A 9 -10.23 7.47 21.51
C PRO A 9 -10.71 7.67 20.07
N ILE A 10 -11.32 8.82 19.79
CA ILE A 10 -11.98 9.11 18.50
C ILE A 10 -11.02 8.87 17.32
N TYR A 11 -9.77 9.31 17.45
CA TYR A 11 -8.70 9.15 16.46
C TYR A 11 -8.09 7.73 16.45
N LYS A 12 -8.70 6.71 17.04
CA LYS A 12 -8.25 5.30 16.92
C LYS A 12 -9.39 4.36 16.58
N ARG A 13 -10.60 4.88 16.31
CA ARG A 13 -11.82 4.07 16.22
C ARG A 13 -11.81 3.12 15.04
N SER A 14 -11.51 3.57 13.83
CA SER A 14 -11.49 2.66 12.67
C SER A 14 -10.39 1.61 12.80
N LYS A 15 -9.19 1.97 13.31
CA LYS A 15 -8.13 1.00 13.63
C LYS A 15 -8.63 -0.04 14.64
N ARG A 16 -9.28 0.40 15.72
CA ARG A 16 -9.85 -0.52 16.71
C ARG A 16 -10.97 -1.39 16.14
N ALA A 17 -11.72 -0.88 15.17
CA ALA A 17 -12.78 -1.60 14.48
C ALA A 17 -12.21 -2.75 13.65
N VAL A 18 -11.11 -2.54 12.92
CA VAL A 18 -10.37 -3.60 12.21
C VAL A 18 -9.90 -4.69 13.19
N SER A 19 -9.28 -4.29 14.31
CA SER A 19 -8.86 -5.25 15.35
C SER A 19 -10.04 -6.02 15.96
N ALA A 20 -11.21 -5.38 16.09
CA ALA A 20 -12.41 -6.04 16.59
C ALA A 20 -12.96 -7.08 15.61
N VAL A 21 -12.83 -6.85 14.29
CA VAL A 21 -13.18 -7.84 13.27
C VAL A 21 -12.24 -9.03 13.34
N ARG A 22 -10.92 -8.81 13.44
CA ARG A 22 -9.94 -9.90 13.61
C ARG A 22 -10.24 -10.74 14.85
N ALA A 23 -10.41 -10.09 16.00
CA ALA A 23 -10.73 -10.79 17.25
C ALA A 23 -12.05 -11.58 17.18
N PHE A 24 -13.05 -11.06 16.45
CA PHE A 24 -14.30 -11.77 16.22
C PHE A 24 -14.08 -13.05 15.41
N LEU A 25 -13.31 -12.98 14.32
CA LEU A 25 -13.04 -14.14 13.46
C LEU A 25 -12.18 -15.18 14.16
N THR A 26 -11.09 -14.77 14.84
CA THR A 26 -10.25 -15.65 15.65
C THR A 26 -11.07 -16.41 16.69
N ARG A 27 -11.98 -15.73 17.40
CA ARG A 27 -12.80 -16.36 18.46
C ARG A 27 -13.84 -17.35 17.92
N HIS A 28 -14.54 -17.01 16.84
CA HIS A 28 -15.68 -17.82 16.37
C HIS A 28 -15.30 -18.87 15.33
N MET A 29 -14.26 -18.62 14.52
CA MET A 29 -13.81 -19.56 13.50
C MET A 29 -12.59 -20.40 13.93
N LYS A 30 -12.02 -20.11 15.12
CA LYS A 30 -10.81 -20.75 15.65
C LYS A 30 -9.69 -20.72 14.60
N ALA A 31 -9.32 -19.50 14.20
CA ALA A 31 -8.31 -19.24 13.19
C ALA A 31 -7.10 -18.58 13.84
N GLU A 32 -5.90 -18.99 13.44
CA GLU A 32 -4.65 -18.39 13.92
C GLU A 32 -4.36 -17.10 13.15
N GLU A 33 -4.54 -17.13 11.83
CA GLU A 33 -4.30 -15.99 10.97
C GLU A 33 -5.59 -15.51 10.28
N VAL A 34 -5.80 -14.19 10.26
CA VAL A 34 -6.98 -13.57 9.64
C VAL A 34 -6.53 -12.54 8.61
N LYS A 35 -6.79 -12.85 7.34
CA LYS A 35 -6.53 -11.97 6.19
C LYS A 35 -7.81 -11.20 5.83
N ILE A 36 -7.72 -9.87 5.87
CA ILE A 36 -8.84 -8.96 5.60
C ILE A 36 -8.66 -8.38 4.21
N GLY A 37 -9.68 -8.53 3.36
CA GLY A 37 -9.69 -8.00 2.00
C GLY A 37 -9.80 -6.48 1.97
N LYS A 38 -9.41 -5.91 0.82
CA LYS A 38 -9.41 -4.46 0.57
C LYS A 38 -10.80 -3.85 0.72
N GLU A 39 -11.83 -4.45 0.11
CA GLU A 39 -13.22 -3.93 0.13
C GLU A 39 -13.77 -3.81 1.56
N LEU A 40 -13.50 -4.82 2.39
CA LEU A 40 -13.88 -4.79 3.80
C LEU A 40 -13.17 -3.65 4.55
N ASN A 41 -11.87 -3.47 4.30
CA ASN A 41 -11.12 -2.39 4.90
C ASN A 41 -11.67 -1.02 4.47
N GLU A 42 -11.87 -0.80 3.17
CA GLU A 42 -12.45 0.44 2.65
C GLU A 42 -13.83 0.71 3.22
N LYS A 43 -14.67 -0.32 3.38
CA LYS A 43 -15.98 -0.16 4.03
C LYS A 43 -15.85 0.33 5.47
N ILE A 44 -14.87 -0.17 6.24
CA ILE A 44 -14.61 0.30 7.60
C ILE A 44 -14.20 1.78 7.61
N PHE A 45 -13.41 2.20 6.62
CA PHE A 45 -12.89 3.57 6.49
C PHE A 45 -13.79 4.53 5.66
N SER A 46 -14.92 4.05 5.12
CA SER A 46 -15.84 4.83 4.26
C SER A 46 -16.36 6.13 4.86
N ARG A 47 -16.48 6.20 6.19
CA ARG A 47 -16.91 7.39 6.95
C ARG A 47 -15.73 8.10 7.65
N GLY A 48 -14.51 7.82 7.20
CA GLY A 48 -13.26 8.28 7.77
C GLY A 48 -12.84 7.53 9.04
N TYR A 49 -11.79 8.05 9.69
CA TYR A 49 -11.12 7.38 10.80
C TYR A 49 -11.88 7.48 12.15
N LYS A 50 -12.74 8.50 12.27
CA LYS A 50 -13.45 8.87 13.52
C LYS A 50 -14.78 8.14 13.73
N LYS A 51 -15.44 7.72 12.64
CA LYS A 51 -16.84 7.25 12.65
C LYS A 51 -17.02 5.94 11.87
N PRO A 52 -16.34 4.83 12.25
CA PRO A 52 -16.53 3.55 11.57
C PRO A 52 -17.99 3.07 11.62
N PRO A 53 -18.48 2.32 10.61
CA PRO A 53 -19.83 1.78 10.59
C PRO A 53 -20.18 0.92 11.82
N HIS A 54 -21.46 0.91 12.20
CA HIS A 54 -21.93 0.21 13.40
C HIS A 54 -22.05 -1.32 13.23
N LYS A 55 -22.49 -1.74 12.05
CA LYS A 55 -22.69 -3.13 11.62
C LYS A 55 -22.11 -3.25 10.21
N ILE A 56 -21.39 -4.34 9.96
CA ILE A 56 -20.85 -4.70 8.64
C ILE A 56 -21.13 -6.19 8.50
N GLN A 57 -21.72 -6.58 7.38
CA GLN A 57 -21.87 -7.97 7.01
C GLN A 57 -20.64 -8.39 6.21
N ILE A 58 -20.10 -9.55 6.54
CA ILE A 58 -18.81 -10.05 6.02
C ILE A 58 -19.04 -11.48 5.55
N THR A 59 -18.44 -11.82 4.41
CA THR A 59 -18.27 -13.22 3.99
C THR A 59 -16.88 -13.68 4.44
N ALA A 60 -16.80 -14.78 5.16
CA ALA A 60 -15.55 -15.35 5.64
C ALA A 60 -15.42 -16.81 5.19
N VAL A 61 -14.28 -17.15 4.60
CA VAL A 61 -13.94 -18.50 4.14
C VAL A 61 -12.75 -18.98 4.97
N LYS A 62 -12.81 -20.23 5.45
CA LYS A 62 -11.76 -20.85 6.24
C LYS A 62 -11.00 -21.85 5.37
N ASP A 63 -9.70 -21.63 5.23
CA ASP A 63 -8.77 -22.52 4.55
C ASP A 63 -7.75 -23.01 5.59
N GLY A 64 -8.00 -24.18 6.17
CA GLY A 64 -7.18 -24.71 7.27
C GLY A 64 -7.15 -23.76 8.48
N ASN A 65 -5.99 -23.19 8.78
CA ASN A 65 -5.79 -22.26 9.90
C ASN A 65 -5.96 -20.78 9.53
N ILE A 66 -6.10 -20.48 8.24
CA ILE A 66 -6.21 -19.12 7.71
C ILE A 66 -7.66 -18.81 7.40
N VAL A 67 -8.14 -17.65 7.87
CA VAL A 67 -9.46 -17.13 7.50
C VAL A 67 -9.30 -15.92 6.60
N ARG A 68 -9.94 -15.99 5.43
CA ARG A 68 -10.04 -14.90 4.47
C ARG A 68 -11.40 -14.25 4.61
N ALA A 69 -11.43 -12.96 4.93
CA ALA A 69 -12.65 -12.20 5.18
C ALA A 69 -12.79 -11.04 4.19
N ASN A 70 -13.95 -10.93 3.55
CA ASN A 70 -14.26 -9.81 2.65
C ASN A 70 -15.70 -9.30 2.83
N LEU A 71 -16.02 -8.16 2.22
CA LEU A 71 -17.37 -7.61 2.23
C LEU A 71 -18.35 -8.54 1.50
N VAL A 72 -19.59 -8.64 2.01
CA VAL A 72 -20.64 -9.44 1.34
C VAL A 72 -20.82 -8.98 -0.11
N GLY A 73 -20.89 -9.95 -1.03
CA GLY A 73 -21.00 -9.71 -2.47
C GLY A 73 -19.65 -9.60 -3.19
N PHE A 74 -18.53 -9.51 -2.47
CA PHE A 74 -17.20 -9.44 -3.07
C PHE A 74 -16.36 -10.67 -2.71
N ALA A 75 -15.83 -11.36 -3.72
CA ALA A 75 -14.87 -12.44 -3.53
C ALA A 75 -13.54 -11.90 -2.99
N TYR A 76 -12.85 -12.67 -2.15
CA TYR A 76 -11.51 -12.32 -1.70
C TYR A 76 -10.54 -12.44 -2.88
N LYS A 77 -9.90 -11.33 -3.26
CA LYS A 77 -8.84 -11.33 -4.27
C LYS A 77 -7.51 -11.56 -3.57
N ASP A 78 -6.91 -12.73 -3.76
CA ASP A 78 -5.48 -12.89 -3.48
C ASP A 78 -4.75 -11.99 -4.46
N VAL A 79 -4.06 -10.96 -3.95
CA VAL A 79 -3.09 -10.25 -4.77
C VAL A 79 -2.00 -11.28 -5.05
N LYS A 80 -2.10 -11.99 -6.18
CA LYS A 80 -0.90 -12.56 -6.80
C LYS A 80 -0.01 -11.36 -7.05
N GLU A 81 1.14 -11.33 -6.40
CA GLU A 81 2.17 -10.34 -6.67
C GLU A 81 2.52 -10.48 -8.15
N GLU A 82 1.89 -9.67 -9.01
CA GLU A 82 2.56 -9.32 -10.25
C GLU A 82 3.82 -8.55 -9.82
N PRO A 83 5.00 -8.94 -10.32
CA PRO A 83 6.25 -8.32 -9.90
C PRO A 83 6.13 -6.81 -10.06
N ASN A 84 6.50 -6.11 -9.00
CA ASN A 84 6.28 -4.69 -8.82
C ASN A 84 6.97 -3.91 -9.96
N LEU A 85 6.22 -3.45 -10.97
CA LEU A 85 6.74 -2.64 -12.08
C LEU A 85 7.53 -1.40 -11.60
N LYS A 86 7.26 -0.94 -10.36
CA LYS A 86 7.97 0.17 -9.71
C LYS A 86 9.43 -0.14 -9.35
N GLU A 87 9.81 -1.41 -9.20
CA GLU A 87 11.20 -1.81 -9.01
C GLU A 87 11.99 -1.82 -10.33
N LEU A 88 11.32 -2.04 -11.47
CA LEU A 88 11.91 -1.95 -12.81
C LEU A 88 12.07 -0.50 -13.31
N GLU A 89 11.31 0.45 -12.76
CA GLU A 89 11.40 1.88 -13.13
C GLU A 89 12.53 2.64 -12.41
N LYS A 90 12.91 2.22 -11.20
CA LYS A 90 14.05 2.79 -10.45
C LYS A 90 15.39 2.71 -11.21
N PRO A 91 15.82 1.54 -11.72
CA PRO A 91 17.10 1.43 -12.44
C PRO A 91 17.09 2.27 -13.73
N LYS A 92 15.96 2.36 -14.44
CA LYS A 92 15.86 3.16 -15.67
C LYS A 92 16.02 4.66 -15.41
N LYS A 93 15.50 5.18 -14.28
CA LYS A 93 15.67 6.59 -13.91
C LYS A 93 17.11 6.90 -13.53
N GLU A 94 17.78 6.00 -12.80
CA GLU A 94 19.18 6.15 -12.42
C GLU A 94 20.10 6.12 -13.65
N GLU A 95 19.86 5.22 -14.62
CA GLU A 95 20.60 5.17 -15.89
C GLU A 95 20.41 6.43 -16.75
N LEU A 96 19.20 7.01 -16.77
CA LEU A 96 18.90 8.25 -17.47
C LEU A 96 19.62 9.45 -16.85
N ILE A 97 19.66 9.53 -15.52
CA ILE A 97 20.38 10.58 -14.79
C ILE A 97 21.88 10.48 -15.06
N GLU A 98 22.46 9.28 -15.01
CA GLU A 98 23.89 9.09 -15.34
C GLU A 98 24.23 9.48 -16.78
N LYS A 99 23.35 9.20 -17.75
CA LYS A 99 23.56 9.59 -19.15
C LYS A 99 23.53 11.11 -19.31
N ILE A 100 22.56 11.78 -18.69
CA ILE A 100 22.45 13.24 -18.69
C ILE A 100 23.69 13.86 -18.05
N GLU A 101 24.16 13.36 -16.91
CA GLU A 101 25.39 13.86 -16.27
C GLU A 101 26.65 13.64 -17.12
N LYS A 102 26.72 12.53 -17.86
CA LYS A 102 27.83 12.24 -18.78
C LYS A 102 27.79 13.13 -20.03
N GLU A 103 26.60 13.52 -20.50
CA GLU A 103 26.43 14.45 -21.62
C GLU A 103 26.78 15.89 -21.20
N ILE A 104 26.31 16.35 -20.03
CA ILE A 104 26.66 17.67 -19.48
C ILE A 104 28.18 17.79 -19.29
N LYS A 105 28.83 16.78 -18.71
CA LYS A 105 30.30 16.76 -18.54
C LYS A 105 31.09 16.68 -19.86
N LYS A 106 30.47 16.26 -20.96
CA LYS A 106 31.10 16.28 -22.30
C LYS A 106 30.94 17.66 -22.93
N GLU A 107 29.77 18.27 -22.83
CA GLU A 107 29.52 19.64 -23.31
C GLU A 107 30.41 20.67 -22.60
N ASP A 108 30.63 20.54 -21.28
CA ASP A 108 31.52 21.42 -20.51
C ASP A 108 32.98 21.31 -20.97
N LYS A 109 33.45 20.10 -21.34
CA LYS A 109 34.81 19.88 -21.87
C LYS A 109 34.96 20.40 -23.30
N ASP A 110 33.94 20.22 -24.13
CA ASP A 110 33.93 20.72 -25.51
C ASP A 110 33.83 22.27 -25.56
N GLU A 111 33.25 22.92 -24.54
CA GLU A 111 33.28 24.38 -24.37
C GLU A 111 34.63 24.91 -23.87
N GLU A 112 35.30 24.20 -22.96
CA GLU A 112 36.65 24.56 -22.49
C GLU A 112 37.68 24.47 -23.63
N ASP A 113 37.64 23.39 -24.42
CA ASP A 113 38.52 23.21 -25.59
C ASP A 113 38.29 24.29 -26.67
N LYS A 114 37.06 24.78 -26.84
CA LYS A 114 36.74 25.88 -27.79
C LYS A 114 37.18 27.26 -27.30
N LYS A 115 37.26 27.49 -25.98
CA LYS A 115 37.75 28.76 -25.40
C LYS A 115 39.28 28.86 -25.48
N GLU A 116 40.00 27.75 -25.35
CA GLU A 116 41.47 27.73 -25.49
C GLU A 116 41.94 27.95 -26.94
N VAL A 117 41.20 27.48 -27.95
CA VAL A 117 41.57 27.65 -29.37
C VAL A 117 41.39 29.09 -29.87
N LYS A 118 40.47 29.88 -29.28
CA LYS A 118 40.26 31.30 -29.65
C LYS A 118 41.24 32.29 -28.99
N GLY A 119 42.05 31.85 -28.03
CA GLY A 119 43.04 32.68 -27.32
C GLY A 119 44.45 32.69 -27.94
N LYS A 120 44.69 31.91 -29.00
CA LYS A 120 45.96 31.87 -29.74
C LYS A 120 45.77 32.36 -31.18
N THR A 121 45.63 33.67 -31.37
CA THR A 121 45.88 34.37 -32.65
C THR A 121 46.40 35.76 -32.33
#